data_AF-A0A3D5MR95-F1
#
_entry.id   AF-A0A3D5MR95-F1
#
_cell.length_a   1.000
_cell.length_b   1.000
_cell.length_c   1.000
_cell.angle_alpha   90.00
_cell.angle_beta   90.00
_cell.angle_gamma   90.00
#
_symmetry.space_group_name_H-M   'P 1'
#
loop_
_entity.id
_entity.type
_entity.pdbx_description
1 polymer ?
#
loop_
_entity_poly.entity_id
_entity_poly.type
_entity_poly.pdbx_seq_one_letter_code
_entity_poly.pdbx_strand_id
1 'polypeptide(L)'
;MTSPTISNLKPHFNLAQQSAYNVLASSNIYELPVNLKKLVRSYNIQLQSYTMFAKDMDIPLEMVTSLCASDDGCIMKRGDGTYLLLYNDLVTNIGRVRFTIAHEFGHFILKHHDETDETTISRNNPFMRLRDKKYDRFEQEANYFAKRLIAPIPLVDEYIHNFQTAPLSTQFISEIFGTSKEFAGYINKELDNRSKKTNIIRETHRLLDNFHDFLYHEFNTKFCFTCNSISPVSYNCCSICGNNNFIIPTINNFTQLHYLRKNRSMIYQKLELDKDGRLCEKCPICENENLHDNYCQICGIDIINKCTGIKESPSGFLITGGACKTPLDGDARYCYNCGARATFLENKILPIWLENHPSETA
;
A
#
# COMPACT_ATOMS: atom_id res chain seq x y z
N MET A 1 6.89 -41.77 28.48
CA MET A 1 6.82 -41.44 27.05
C MET A 1 5.41 -41.72 26.56
N THR A 2 4.54 -40.72 26.59
CA THR A 2 3.18 -40.82 26.02
C THR A 2 3.28 -40.55 24.53
N SER A 3 2.90 -41.52 23.70
CA SER A 3 2.78 -41.33 22.25
C SER A 3 1.93 -40.08 21.96
N PRO A 4 2.34 -39.20 21.03
CA PRO A 4 1.54 -38.04 20.68
C PRO A 4 0.19 -38.52 20.14
N THR A 5 -0.91 -38.05 20.73
CA THR A 5 -2.25 -38.28 20.20
C THR A 5 -2.33 -37.76 18.76
N ILE A 6 -3.02 -38.50 17.88
CA ILE A 6 -3.15 -38.21 16.43
C ILE A 6 -3.65 -36.78 16.14
N SER A 7 -4.36 -36.14 17.09
CA SER A 7 -4.78 -34.73 17.00
C SER A 7 -3.62 -33.74 16.91
N ASN A 8 -2.46 -34.06 17.48
CA ASN A 8 -1.32 -33.16 17.64
C ASN A 8 -0.44 -33.05 16.38
N LEU A 9 -0.80 -33.72 15.28
CA LEU A 9 -0.05 -33.73 14.02
C LEU A 9 -0.76 -32.98 12.87
N LYS A 10 -2.01 -32.54 13.07
CA LYS A 10 -2.76 -31.80 12.04
C LYS A 10 -2.42 -30.29 12.10
N PRO A 11 -2.24 -29.61 10.95
CA PRO A 11 -2.02 -28.17 10.93
C PRO A 11 -3.20 -27.36 11.51
N HIS A 12 -2.88 -26.39 12.35
CA HIS A 12 -3.79 -25.42 12.94
C HIS A 12 -3.96 -24.20 12.03
N PHE A 13 -4.52 -24.39 10.83
CA PHE A 13 -4.68 -23.32 9.84
C PHE A 13 -5.49 -22.11 10.34
N ASN A 14 -6.50 -22.34 11.20
CA ASN A 14 -7.27 -21.24 11.80
C ASN A 14 -6.39 -20.36 12.69
N LEU A 15 -5.55 -20.98 13.54
CA LEU A 15 -4.59 -20.25 14.38
C LEU A 15 -3.61 -19.46 13.52
N ALA A 16 -3.07 -20.06 12.47
CA ALA A 16 -2.16 -19.40 11.54
C ALA A 16 -2.81 -18.17 10.86
N GLN A 17 -4.07 -18.28 10.44
CA GLN A 17 -4.82 -17.16 9.87
C GLN A 17 -5.08 -16.05 10.88
N GLN A 18 -5.62 -16.39 12.05
CA GLN A 18 -5.92 -15.40 13.09
C GLN A 18 -4.65 -14.69 13.55
N SER A 19 -3.53 -15.42 13.67
CA SER A 19 -2.24 -14.83 14.01
C SER A 19 -1.78 -13.83 12.94
N ALA A 20 -1.85 -14.17 11.65
CA ALA A 20 -1.50 -13.26 10.57
C ALA A 20 -2.36 -11.98 10.57
N TYR A 21 -3.66 -12.13 10.80
CA TYR A 21 -4.58 -10.99 10.86
C TYR A 21 -4.37 -10.11 12.09
N ASN A 22 -4.09 -10.73 13.24
CA ASN A 22 -3.78 -10.00 14.47
C ASN A 22 -2.47 -9.24 14.38
N VAL A 23 -1.45 -9.80 13.70
CA VAL A 23 -0.20 -9.10 13.39
C VAL A 23 -0.49 -7.83 12.60
N LEU A 24 -1.28 -7.90 11.52
CA LEU A 24 -1.61 -6.70 10.74
C LEU A 24 -2.46 -5.70 11.52
N ALA A 25 -3.50 -6.18 12.22
CA ALA A 25 -4.37 -5.33 13.02
C ALA A 25 -3.64 -4.59 14.15
N SER A 26 -2.58 -5.19 14.71
CA SER A 26 -1.80 -4.61 15.79
C SER A 26 -0.53 -3.88 15.31
N SER A 27 -0.35 -3.75 13.98
CA SER A 27 0.82 -3.11 13.39
C SER A 27 0.55 -1.70 12.90
N ASN A 28 1.61 -0.91 12.73
CA ASN A 28 1.55 0.41 12.08
C ASN A 28 1.77 0.29 10.55
N ILE A 29 1.01 -0.62 9.92
CA ILE A 29 0.97 -0.82 8.48
C ILE A 29 -0.43 -0.47 7.99
N TYR A 30 -0.49 0.47 7.05
CA TYR A 30 -1.74 1.07 6.57
C TYR A 30 -1.89 1.00 5.05
N GLU A 31 -0.94 0.39 4.34
CA GLU A 31 -0.87 0.40 2.88
C GLU A 31 -0.47 -0.96 2.29
N LEU A 32 -0.92 -1.20 1.06
CA LEU A 32 -0.48 -2.33 0.25
C LEU A 32 0.56 -1.91 -0.80
N PRO A 33 1.48 -2.81 -1.17
CA PRO A 33 1.70 -4.13 -0.58
C PRO A 33 2.32 -4.04 0.82
N VAL A 34 1.99 -4.97 1.72
CA VAL A 34 2.50 -4.98 3.12
C VAL A 34 4.02 -4.88 3.13
N ASN A 35 4.56 -3.90 3.87
CA ASN A 35 6.00 -3.74 4.05
C ASN A 35 6.53 -4.73 5.10
N LEU A 36 6.80 -5.97 4.64
CA LEU A 36 7.26 -7.07 5.49
C LEU A 36 8.56 -6.75 6.23
N LYS A 37 9.48 -6.00 5.62
CA LYS A 37 10.76 -5.66 6.29
C LYS A 37 10.53 -4.74 7.48
N LYS A 38 9.67 -3.72 7.33
CA LYS A 38 9.27 -2.83 8.43
C LYS A 38 8.54 -3.61 9.51
N LEU A 39 7.60 -4.47 9.11
CA LEU A 39 6.81 -5.29 10.02
C LEU A 39 7.68 -6.25 10.84
N VAL A 40 8.55 -7.04 10.21
CA VAL A 40 9.43 -7.99 10.92
C VAL A 40 10.32 -7.27 11.95
N ARG A 41 10.89 -6.11 11.57
CA ARG A 41 11.74 -5.34 12.47
C ARG A 41 10.99 -4.76 13.67
N SER A 42 9.68 -4.50 13.57
CA SER A 42 8.90 -4.04 14.73
C SER A 42 8.73 -5.10 15.83
N TYR A 43 9.08 -6.36 15.55
CA TYR A 43 9.10 -7.45 16.53
C TYR A 43 10.50 -7.71 17.11
N ASN A 44 11.43 -6.74 16.98
CA ASN A 44 12.81 -6.85 17.44
C ASN A 44 13.57 -8.05 16.82
N ILE A 45 13.24 -8.38 15.58
CA ILE A 45 13.93 -9.39 14.78
C ILE A 45 14.95 -8.69 13.89
N GLN A 46 16.21 -9.10 13.98
CA GLN A 46 17.24 -8.66 13.04
C GLN A 46 16.98 -9.30 11.68
N LEU A 47 16.66 -8.49 10.68
CA LEU A 47 16.41 -8.94 9.31
C LEU A 47 17.59 -8.59 8.40
N GLN A 48 18.18 -9.62 7.79
CA GLN A 48 19.39 -9.49 6.97
C GLN A 48 19.31 -10.40 5.73
N SER A 49 19.94 -9.97 4.64
CA SER A 49 20.06 -10.80 3.43
C SER A 49 21.24 -11.76 3.56
N TYR A 50 21.23 -12.86 2.79
CA TYR A 50 22.35 -13.80 2.77
C TYR A 50 23.65 -13.11 2.34
N THR A 51 23.60 -12.26 1.33
CA THR A 51 24.77 -11.49 0.86
C THR A 51 25.35 -10.58 1.95
N MET A 52 24.50 -9.86 2.69
CA MET A 52 24.95 -8.99 3.77
C MET A 52 25.49 -9.81 4.93
N PHE A 53 24.85 -10.93 5.28
CA PHE A 53 25.31 -11.79 6.37
C PHE A 53 26.66 -12.43 6.06
N ALA A 54 26.84 -12.94 4.84
CA ALA A 54 28.12 -13.46 4.35
C ALA A 54 29.23 -12.41 4.49
N LYS A 55 28.95 -11.17 4.08
CA LYS A 55 29.89 -10.05 4.19
C LYS A 55 30.22 -9.70 5.64
N ASP A 56 29.22 -9.58 6.49
CA ASP A 56 29.41 -9.18 7.89
C ASP A 56 30.18 -10.24 8.70
N MET A 57 30.01 -11.52 8.35
CA MET A 57 30.69 -12.64 8.99
C MET A 57 32.01 -13.04 8.31
N ASP A 58 32.36 -12.40 7.19
CA ASP A 58 33.52 -12.74 6.35
C ASP A 58 33.55 -14.23 5.94
N ILE A 59 32.39 -14.75 5.50
CA ILE A 59 32.24 -16.14 5.04
C ILE A 59 31.72 -16.22 3.60
N PRO A 60 32.04 -17.30 2.86
CA PRO A 60 31.44 -17.53 1.54
C PRO A 60 29.92 -17.67 1.62
N LEU A 61 29.22 -17.21 0.58
CA LEU A 61 27.76 -17.30 0.51
C LEU A 61 27.24 -18.74 0.62
N GLU A 62 27.97 -19.70 0.05
CA GLU A 62 27.65 -21.14 0.15
C GLU A 62 27.60 -21.63 1.61
N MET A 63 28.44 -21.05 2.48
CA MET A 63 28.43 -21.36 3.90
C MET A 63 27.17 -20.84 4.58
N VAL A 64 26.62 -19.70 4.14
CA VAL A 64 25.34 -19.19 4.64
C VAL A 64 24.19 -20.13 4.28
N THR A 65 24.14 -20.60 3.03
CA THR A 65 23.13 -21.58 2.59
C THR A 65 23.22 -22.87 3.40
N SER A 66 24.44 -23.35 3.67
CA SER A 66 24.68 -24.53 4.52
C SER A 66 24.23 -24.30 5.96
N LEU A 67 24.56 -23.15 6.56
CA LEU A 67 24.13 -22.76 7.91
C LEU A 67 22.62 -22.67 8.04
N CYS A 68 21.95 -22.06 7.06
CA CYS A 68 20.49 -22.01 7.03
C CYS A 68 19.86 -23.35 6.63
N ALA A 69 20.61 -24.33 6.12
CA ALA A 69 20.06 -25.56 5.53
C ALA A 69 18.88 -25.30 4.55
N SER A 70 18.93 -24.17 3.83
CA SER A 70 17.86 -23.70 2.94
C SER A 70 18.39 -22.69 1.93
N ASP A 71 17.97 -22.85 0.67
CA ASP A 71 18.27 -21.91 -0.42
C ASP A 71 17.42 -20.64 -0.39
N ASP A 72 16.35 -20.60 0.41
CA ASP A 72 15.39 -19.48 0.43
C ASP A 72 15.60 -18.57 1.64
N GLY A 73 15.65 -19.13 2.85
CA GLY A 73 15.72 -18.37 4.09
C GLY A 73 15.67 -19.26 5.33
N CYS A 74 15.95 -18.65 6.48
CA CYS A 74 15.83 -19.29 7.78
C CYS A 74 15.59 -18.27 8.89
N ILE A 75 15.09 -18.74 10.03
CA ILE A 75 15.03 -17.96 11.27
C ILE A 75 15.74 -18.70 12.42
N MET A 76 16.52 -17.93 13.17
CA MET A 76 17.39 -18.45 14.21
C MET A 76 17.18 -17.67 15.52
N LYS A 77 17.05 -18.41 16.63
CA LYS A 77 17.08 -17.84 17.97
C LYS A 77 18.53 -17.77 18.45
N ARG A 78 19.00 -16.58 18.81
CA ARG A 78 20.35 -16.35 19.33
C ARG A 78 20.41 -16.65 20.83
N GLY A 79 21.62 -16.87 21.34
CA GLY A 79 21.86 -17.16 22.76
C GLY A 79 21.45 -16.04 23.72
N ASP A 80 21.36 -14.80 23.23
CA ASP A 80 20.86 -13.64 23.98
C ASP A 80 19.32 -13.50 23.96
N GLY A 81 18.62 -14.46 23.35
CA GLY A 81 17.17 -14.46 23.21
C GLY A 81 16.62 -13.63 22.04
N THR A 82 17.48 -12.95 21.27
CA THR A 82 17.08 -12.23 20.07
C THR A 82 16.90 -13.16 18.87
N TYR A 83 16.24 -12.69 17.82
CA TYR A 83 15.99 -13.48 16.61
C TYR A 83 16.68 -12.85 15.40
N LEU A 84 17.27 -13.71 14.56
CA LEU A 84 17.83 -13.36 13.26
C LEU A 84 17.02 -14.05 12.17
N LEU A 85 16.46 -13.26 11.24
CA LEU A 85 15.80 -13.75 10.03
C LEU A 85 16.73 -13.47 8.85
N LEU A 86 17.15 -14.54 8.17
CA LEU A 86 17.94 -14.48 6.95
C LEU A 86 17.08 -14.84 5.74
N TYR A 87 17.26 -14.11 4.65
CA TYR A 87 16.62 -14.42 3.37
C TYR A 87 17.61 -14.31 2.21
N ASN A 88 17.43 -15.17 1.21
CA ASN A 88 18.26 -15.17 0.02
C ASN A 88 17.80 -14.06 -0.95
N ASP A 89 18.62 -13.01 -1.06
CA ASP A 89 18.39 -11.87 -1.94
C ASP A 89 18.84 -12.10 -3.39
N LEU A 90 19.48 -13.23 -3.70
CA LEU A 90 19.80 -13.63 -5.07
C LEU A 90 18.59 -14.22 -5.82
N VAL A 91 17.51 -14.53 -5.11
CA VAL A 91 16.26 -14.98 -5.72
C VAL A 91 15.65 -13.83 -6.53
N THR A 92 15.66 -13.96 -7.86
CA THR A 92 15.19 -12.93 -8.80
C THR A 92 13.68 -12.64 -8.69
N ASN A 93 12.90 -13.61 -8.22
CA ASN A 93 11.47 -13.44 -7.99
C ASN A 93 11.21 -12.74 -6.64
N ILE A 94 10.95 -11.43 -6.68
CA ILE A 94 10.66 -10.61 -5.49
C ILE A 94 9.46 -11.16 -4.69
N GLY A 95 8.45 -11.72 -5.36
CA GLY A 95 7.30 -12.34 -4.70
C GLY A 95 7.70 -13.56 -3.86
N ARG A 96 8.66 -14.38 -4.35
CA ARG A 96 9.22 -15.51 -3.60
C ARG A 96 10.05 -15.05 -2.39
N VAL A 97 10.83 -13.99 -2.54
CA VAL A 97 11.55 -13.38 -1.40
C VAL A 97 10.57 -12.90 -0.33
N ARG A 98 9.52 -12.19 -0.73
CA ARG A 98 8.47 -11.71 0.19
C ARG A 98 7.77 -12.87 0.89
N PHE A 99 7.40 -13.91 0.15
CA PHE A 99 6.81 -15.12 0.72
C PHE A 99 7.73 -15.77 1.75
N THR A 100 9.01 -15.89 1.44
CA THR A 100 10.01 -16.46 2.36
C THR A 100 10.12 -15.66 3.66
N ILE A 101 10.26 -14.33 3.58
CA ILE A 101 10.30 -13.48 4.78
C ILE A 101 9.03 -13.66 5.63
N ALA A 102 7.85 -13.69 5.00
CA ALA A 102 6.59 -13.90 5.71
C ALA A 102 6.47 -15.32 6.31
N HIS A 103 7.04 -16.33 5.65
CA HIS A 103 7.07 -17.72 6.12
C HIS A 103 7.94 -17.87 7.36
N GLU A 104 9.20 -17.39 7.30
CA GLU A 104 10.11 -17.40 8.45
C GLU A 104 9.53 -16.59 9.62
N PHE A 105 8.91 -15.45 9.33
CA PHE A 105 8.22 -14.67 10.36
C PHE A 105 7.02 -15.42 10.95
N GLY A 106 6.35 -16.26 10.16
CA GLY A 106 5.30 -17.16 10.63
C GLY A 106 5.81 -18.17 11.65
N HIS A 107 6.98 -18.76 11.43
CA HIS A 107 7.61 -19.65 12.43
C HIS A 107 7.86 -18.94 13.77
N PHE A 108 8.27 -17.67 13.74
CA PHE A 108 8.44 -16.86 14.94
C PHE A 108 7.10 -16.56 15.63
N ILE A 109 6.11 -16.04 14.91
CA ILE A 109 4.82 -15.64 15.49
C ILE A 109 4.07 -16.84 16.07
N LEU A 110 4.13 -17.99 15.40
CA LEU A 110 3.50 -19.23 15.83
C LEU A 110 4.34 -20.00 16.87
N LYS A 111 5.50 -19.45 17.27
CA LYS A 111 6.39 -20.02 18.30
C LYS A 111 6.82 -21.45 18.03
N HIS A 112 7.00 -21.81 16.75
CA HIS A 112 7.42 -23.17 16.38
C HIS A 112 8.76 -23.56 17.02
N HIS A 113 9.65 -22.59 17.26
CA HIS A 113 10.92 -22.81 17.98
C HIS A 113 10.75 -23.25 19.43
N ASP A 114 9.71 -22.80 20.13
CA ASP A 114 9.51 -23.13 21.54
C ASP A 114 8.86 -24.53 21.71
N GLU A 115 8.33 -25.10 20.62
CA GLU A 115 7.77 -26.45 20.58
C GLU A 115 8.80 -27.53 20.18
N THR A 116 10.05 -27.11 19.91
CA THR A 116 11.18 -27.97 19.54
C THR A 116 12.39 -27.59 20.38
N ASP A 117 13.27 -28.53 20.73
CA ASP A 117 14.54 -28.20 21.44
C ASP A 117 15.60 -27.55 20.50
N GLU A 118 15.18 -27.05 19.33
CA GLU A 118 16.06 -26.65 18.22
C GLU A 118 16.16 -25.12 18.12
N THR A 119 17.38 -24.61 17.97
CA THR A 119 17.66 -23.17 17.91
C THR A 119 17.39 -22.54 16.55
N THR A 120 17.23 -23.36 15.51
CA THR A 120 17.08 -22.95 14.12
C THR A 120 15.93 -23.70 13.47
N ILE A 121 15.09 -22.96 12.75
CA ILE A 121 14.02 -23.50 11.91
C ILE A 121 14.24 -22.92 10.53
N SER A 122 14.26 -23.82 9.55
CA SER A 122 14.56 -23.49 8.17
C SER A 122 13.56 -24.15 7.23
N ARG A 123 13.14 -23.37 6.25
CA ARG A 123 12.22 -23.81 5.21
C ARG A 123 12.77 -24.98 4.42
N ASN A 124 11.97 -26.04 4.31
CA ASN A 124 12.29 -27.29 3.59
C ASN A 124 13.49 -28.08 4.13
N ASN A 125 13.92 -27.93 5.40
CA ASN A 125 15.01 -28.75 5.94
C ASN A 125 14.65 -30.25 5.92
N PRO A 126 15.27 -31.07 5.03
CA PRO A 126 14.86 -32.45 4.81
C PRO A 126 15.24 -33.36 5.98
N PHE A 127 16.35 -33.07 6.67
CA PHE A 127 16.79 -33.84 7.83
C PHE A 127 15.81 -33.71 9.00
N MET A 128 15.25 -32.52 9.20
CA MET A 128 14.25 -32.30 10.26
C MET A 128 12.91 -32.97 9.97
N ARG A 129 12.43 -32.90 8.73
CA ARG A 129 11.18 -33.59 8.32
C ARG A 129 11.25 -35.11 8.47
N LEU A 130 12.42 -35.70 8.26
CA LEU A 130 12.65 -37.12 8.49
C LEU A 130 12.65 -37.50 9.98
N ARG A 131 13.01 -36.56 10.86
CA ARG A 131 13.17 -36.79 12.31
C ARG A 131 11.88 -36.56 13.09
N ASP A 132 11.08 -35.55 12.73
CA ASP A 132 9.84 -35.20 13.43
C ASP A 132 8.71 -34.81 12.46
N LYS A 133 7.62 -35.60 12.48
CA LYS A 133 6.40 -35.32 11.70
C LYS A 133 5.71 -34.01 12.09
N LYS A 134 5.98 -33.45 13.27
CA LYS A 134 5.53 -32.09 13.64
C LYS A 134 6.13 -31.01 12.74
N TYR A 135 7.29 -31.26 12.13
CA TYR A 135 7.92 -30.28 11.25
C TYR A 135 7.10 -30.05 9.98
N ASP A 136 6.47 -31.10 9.44
CA ASP A 136 5.54 -30.96 8.31
C ASP A 136 4.31 -30.13 8.68
N ARG A 137 3.86 -30.21 9.93
CA ARG A 137 2.77 -29.38 10.47
C ARG A 137 3.18 -27.91 10.50
N PHE A 138 4.34 -27.61 11.10
CA PHE A 138 4.87 -26.25 11.24
C PHE A 138 5.09 -25.56 9.90
N GLU A 139 5.64 -26.26 8.91
CA GLU A 139 5.84 -25.73 7.57
C GLU A 139 4.50 -25.39 6.89
N GLN A 140 3.48 -26.23 7.07
CA GLN A 140 2.13 -25.96 6.55
C GLN A 140 1.47 -24.76 7.23
N GLU A 141 1.61 -24.64 8.55
CA GLU A 141 1.11 -23.51 9.33
C GLU A 141 1.82 -22.20 8.95
N ALA A 142 3.14 -22.22 8.84
CA ALA A 142 3.94 -21.06 8.41
C ALA A 142 3.62 -20.64 6.96
N ASN A 143 3.43 -21.60 6.04
CA ASN A 143 2.96 -21.33 4.69
C ASN A 143 1.58 -20.65 4.69
N TYR A 144 0.65 -21.14 5.51
CA TYR A 144 -0.70 -20.59 5.60
C TYR A 144 -0.70 -19.20 6.23
N PHE A 145 0.10 -19.00 7.29
CA PHE A 145 0.35 -17.70 7.91
C PHE A 145 0.89 -16.71 6.87
N ALA A 146 1.96 -17.06 6.14
CA ALA A 146 2.58 -16.20 5.14
C ALA A 146 1.59 -15.77 4.06
N LYS A 147 0.77 -16.72 3.58
CA LYS A 147 -0.30 -16.46 2.61
C LYS A 147 -1.30 -15.43 3.14
N ARG A 148 -1.73 -15.58 4.40
CA ARG A 148 -2.69 -14.69 5.05
C ARG A 148 -2.12 -13.34 5.44
N LEU A 149 -0.82 -13.26 5.70
CA LEU A 149 -0.13 -12.02 6.01
C LEU A 149 0.08 -11.16 4.75
N ILE A 150 0.46 -11.79 3.63
CA ILE A 150 0.74 -11.08 2.38
C ILE A 150 -0.55 -10.66 1.68
N ALA A 151 -1.53 -11.55 1.57
CA ALA A 151 -2.82 -11.29 0.95
C ALA A 151 -3.95 -11.72 1.90
N PRO A 152 -4.27 -10.90 2.92
CA PRO A 152 -5.41 -11.15 3.81
C PRO A 152 -6.70 -11.22 3.02
N ILE A 153 -7.48 -12.27 3.23
CA ILE A 153 -8.76 -12.48 2.54
C ILE A 153 -9.75 -11.33 2.77
N PRO A 154 -9.86 -10.72 3.98
CA PRO A 154 -10.66 -9.52 4.17
C PRO A 154 -10.30 -8.40 3.18
N LEU A 155 -9.02 -8.12 2.94
CA LEU A 155 -8.59 -7.09 1.98
C LEU A 155 -8.86 -7.50 0.53
N VAL A 156 -8.66 -8.77 0.19
CA VAL A 156 -8.98 -9.28 -1.16
C VAL A 156 -10.49 -9.14 -1.43
N ASP A 157 -11.31 -9.42 -0.42
CA ASP A 157 -12.77 -9.29 -0.51
C ASP A 157 -13.23 -7.83 -0.67
N GLU A 158 -12.51 -6.84 -0.12
CA GLU A 158 -12.81 -5.41 -0.39
C GLU A 158 -12.72 -5.08 -1.88
N TYR A 159 -11.69 -5.60 -2.57
CA TYR A 159 -11.53 -5.41 -4.01
C TYR A 159 -12.62 -6.15 -4.81
N ILE A 160 -12.92 -7.40 -4.45
CA ILE A 160 -14.00 -8.19 -5.09
C ILE A 160 -15.34 -7.47 -4.93
N HIS A 161 -15.63 -6.96 -3.75
CA HIS A 161 -16.87 -6.26 -3.44
C HIS A 161 -16.97 -4.94 -4.21
N ASN A 162 -15.91 -4.12 -4.19
CA ASN A 162 -15.90 -2.83 -4.86
C ASN A 162 -16.06 -2.96 -6.38
N PHE A 163 -15.41 -3.95 -7.00
CA PHE A 163 -15.50 -4.17 -8.45
C PHE A 163 -16.61 -5.13 -8.87
N GLN A 164 -17.33 -5.73 -7.91
CA GLN A 164 -18.39 -6.72 -8.14
C GLN A 164 -17.93 -7.86 -9.08
N THR A 165 -16.68 -8.31 -8.89
CA THR A 165 -16.07 -9.31 -9.78
C THR A 165 -15.20 -10.29 -9.02
N ALA A 166 -15.39 -11.58 -9.31
CA ALA A 166 -14.59 -12.68 -8.79
C ALA A 166 -14.49 -13.80 -9.84
N PRO A 167 -13.32 -14.46 -9.98
CA PRO A 167 -12.06 -14.15 -9.29
C PRO A 167 -11.38 -12.90 -9.87
N LEU A 168 -10.57 -12.22 -9.05
CA LEU A 168 -9.65 -11.18 -9.55
C LEU A 168 -8.56 -11.84 -10.41
N SER A 169 -8.00 -11.12 -11.39
CA SER A 169 -6.90 -11.68 -12.20
C SER A 169 -5.67 -11.94 -11.33
N THR A 170 -4.87 -12.96 -11.69
CA THR A 170 -3.63 -13.24 -10.94
C THR A 170 -2.62 -12.10 -11.05
N GLN A 171 -2.65 -11.35 -12.15
CA GLN A 171 -1.87 -10.13 -12.32
C GLN A 171 -2.31 -9.05 -11.33
N PHE A 172 -3.62 -8.82 -11.18
CA PHE A 172 -4.15 -7.87 -10.20
C PHE A 172 -3.67 -8.18 -8.78
N ILE A 173 -3.85 -9.41 -8.32
CA ILE A 173 -3.43 -9.82 -6.97
C ILE A 173 -1.91 -9.70 -6.81
N SER A 174 -1.16 -10.13 -7.83
CA SER A 174 0.31 -10.05 -7.86
C SER A 174 0.81 -8.62 -7.71
N GLU A 175 0.23 -7.67 -8.44
CA GLU A 175 0.65 -6.26 -8.46
C GLU A 175 0.23 -5.52 -7.17
N ILE A 176 -1.01 -5.70 -6.70
CA ILE A 176 -1.54 -5.00 -5.51
C ILE A 176 -0.92 -5.53 -4.21
N PHE A 177 -0.80 -6.85 -4.06
CA PHE A 177 -0.26 -7.45 -2.82
C PHE A 177 1.26 -7.68 -2.89
N GLY A 178 1.89 -7.35 -4.02
CA GLY A 178 3.33 -7.45 -4.23
C GLY A 178 3.80 -8.90 -4.14
N THR A 179 3.17 -9.80 -4.87
CA THR A 179 3.44 -11.24 -4.79
C THR A 179 3.69 -11.84 -6.17
N SER A 180 4.02 -13.13 -6.28
CA SER A 180 4.17 -13.80 -7.57
C SER A 180 2.80 -14.15 -8.17
N LYS A 181 2.74 -14.33 -9.50
CA LYS A 181 1.52 -14.80 -10.18
C LYS A 181 1.10 -16.20 -9.72
N GLU A 182 2.07 -17.05 -9.37
CA GLU A 182 1.83 -18.38 -8.82
C GLU A 182 1.13 -18.30 -7.45
N PHE A 183 1.64 -17.46 -6.54
CA PHE A 183 0.99 -17.19 -5.26
C PHE A 183 -0.44 -16.68 -5.44
N ALA A 184 -0.64 -15.74 -6.36
CA ALA A 184 -1.97 -15.22 -6.69
C ALA A 184 -2.92 -16.32 -7.20
N GLY A 185 -2.40 -17.29 -7.96
CA GLY A 185 -3.15 -18.47 -8.38
C GLY A 185 -3.67 -19.32 -7.20
N TYR A 186 -2.86 -19.49 -6.15
CA TYR A 186 -3.30 -20.18 -4.93
C TYR A 186 -4.41 -19.44 -4.20
N ILE A 187 -4.37 -18.10 -4.14
CA ILE A 187 -5.45 -17.28 -3.56
C ILE A 187 -6.75 -17.48 -4.35
N ASN A 188 -6.70 -17.37 -5.68
CA ASN A 188 -7.89 -17.56 -6.52
C ASN A 188 -8.52 -18.95 -6.38
N LYS A 189 -7.69 -20.01 -6.36
CA LYS A 189 -8.18 -21.37 -6.15
C LYS A 189 -8.87 -21.51 -4.78
N GLU A 190 -8.38 -20.84 -3.75
CA GLU A 190 -8.99 -20.86 -2.43
C GLU A 190 -10.33 -20.11 -2.41
N LEU A 191 -10.39 -18.92 -3.01
CA LEU A 191 -11.63 -18.14 -3.13
C LEU A 191 -12.71 -18.90 -3.89
N ASP A 192 -12.36 -19.58 -4.99
CA ASP A 192 -13.26 -20.44 -5.76
C ASP A 192 -13.74 -21.65 -4.93
N ASN A 193 -12.86 -22.26 -4.14
CA ASN A 193 -13.27 -23.32 -3.23
C ASN A 193 -14.18 -22.81 -2.11
N ARG A 194 -13.93 -21.60 -1.59
CA ARG A 194 -14.73 -20.96 -0.54
C ARG A 194 -16.14 -20.65 -1.05
N SER A 195 -16.27 -20.07 -2.23
CA SER A 195 -17.57 -19.74 -2.83
C SER A 195 -18.40 -20.99 -3.14
N LYS A 196 -17.76 -22.10 -3.53
CA LYS A 196 -18.44 -23.38 -3.79
C LYS A 196 -18.89 -24.11 -2.53
N LYS A 197 -18.18 -23.94 -1.41
CA LYS A 197 -18.36 -24.75 -0.19
C LYS A 197 -19.10 -24.04 0.94
N THR A 198 -19.16 -22.71 0.91
CA THR A 198 -19.67 -21.91 2.03
C THR A 198 -20.59 -20.81 1.52
N ASN A 199 -21.58 -20.41 2.32
CA ASN A 199 -22.37 -19.20 2.09
C ASN A 199 -21.64 -17.92 2.55
N ILE A 200 -20.32 -17.99 2.81
CA ILE A 200 -19.53 -16.84 3.24
C ILE A 200 -19.16 -16.03 2.01
N ILE A 201 -19.84 -14.89 1.84
CA ILE A 201 -19.69 -14.00 0.68
C ILE A 201 -18.51 -13.04 0.87
N ARG A 202 -18.28 -12.57 2.11
CA ARG A 202 -17.23 -11.61 2.48
C ARG A 202 -16.71 -11.90 3.88
N GLU A 203 -15.41 -12.03 4.03
CA GLU A 203 -14.75 -12.14 5.32
C GLU A 203 -14.44 -10.74 5.86
N THR A 204 -14.72 -10.52 7.16
CA THR A 204 -14.42 -9.24 7.83
C THR A 204 -13.48 -9.48 9.01
N HIS A 205 -12.62 -8.50 9.28
CA HIS A 205 -11.71 -8.52 10.42
C HIS A 205 -11.29 -7.09 10.76
N ARG A 206 -11.01 -6.80 12.03
CA ARG A 206 -10.49 -5.50 12.52
C ARG A 206 -9.19 -5.02 11.86
N LEU A 207 -8.54 -5.86 11.04
CA LEU A 207 -7.36 -5.43 10.29
C LEU A 207 -7.76 -4.40 9.23
N LEU A 208 -9.01 -4.44 8.74
CA LEU A 208 -9.52 -3.52 7.73
C LEU A 208 -9.48 -2.06 8.22
N ASP A 209 -9.60 -1.84 9.53
CA ASP A 209 -9.54 -0.50 10.13
C ASP A 209 -8.22 0.19 9.78
N ASN A 210 -7.09 -0.54 9.80
CA ASN A 210 -5.78 -0.01 9.43
C ASN A 210 -5.68 0.34 7.93
N PHE A 211 -6.47 -0.29 7.07
CA PHE A 211 -6.41 -0.06 5.62
C PHE A 211 -7.58 0.80 5.12
N HIS A 212 -8.43 1.32 6.02
CA HIS A 212 -9.63 2.05 5.65
C HIS A 212 -9.32 3.26 4.76
N ASP A 213 -8.45 4.15 5.23
CA ASP A 213 -8.09 5.38 4.51
C ASP A 213 -7.39 5.06 3.18
N PHE A 214 -6.52 4.04 3.19
CA PHE A 214 -5.83 3.59 1.98
C PHE A 214 -6.82 3.08 0.93
N LEU A 215 -7.73 2.18 1.30
CA LEU A 215 -8.75 1.65 0.39
C LEU A 215 -9.71 2.74 -0.08
N TYR A 216 -10.14 3.62 0.83
CA TYR A 216 -10.99 4.75 0.49
C TYR A 216 -10.31 5.64 -0.55
N HIS A 217 -9.06 6.02 -0.34
CA HIS A 217 -8.28 6.81 -1.29
C HIS A 217 -8.12 6.06 -2.63
N GLU A 218 -7.82 4.77 -2.59
CA GLU A 218 -7.62 3.95 -3.79
C GLU A 218 -8.88 3.86 -4.67
N PHE A 219 -10.07 3.77 -4.06
CA PHE A 219 -11.35 3.66 -4.76
C PHE A 219 -11.99 5.01 -5.13
N ASN A 220 -11.70 6.07 -4.38
CA ASN A 220 -12.40 7.36 -4.53
C ASN A 220 -11.53 8.48 -5.11
N THR A 221 -10.31 8.19 -5.54
CA THR A 221 -9.48 9.15 -6.28
C THR A 221 -9.20 8.70 -7.70
N LYS A 222 -8.74 9.62 -8.54
CA LYS A 222 -8.34 9.41 -9.92
C LYS A 222 -7.07 10.19 -10.21
N PHE A 223 -6.39 9.84 -11.29
CA PHE A 223 -5.09 10.40 -11.66
C PHE A 223 -5.22 11.22 -12.95
N CYS A 224 -4.74 12.46 -12.93
CA CYS A 224 -4.73 13.32 -14.12
C CYS A 224 -3.54 12.98 -15.02
N PHE A 225 -3.79 12.62 -16.28
CA PHE A 225 -2.73 12.30 -17.25
C PHE A 225 -1.85 13.48 -17.65
N THR A 226 -2.34 14.70 -17.49
CA THR A 226 -1.64 15.90 -17.98
C THR A 226 -0.64 16.45 -16.98
N CYS A 227 -1.00 16.46 -15.70
CA CYS A 227 -0.20 17.11 -14.66
C CYS A 227 0.11 16.17 -13.48
N ASN A 228 -0.28 14.89 -13.58
CA ASN A 228 -0.03 13.85 -12.59
C ASN A 228 -0.58 14.15 -11.17
N SER A 229 -1.53 15.07 -11.05
CA SER A 229 -2.22 15.31 -9.79
C SER A 229 -3.24 14.20 -9.51
N ILE A 230 -3.45 13.91 -8.23
CA ILE A 230 -4.53 13.04 -7.76
C ILE A 230 -5.71 13.91 -7.36
N SER A 231 -6.92 13.53 -7.75
CA SER A 231 -8.14 14.24 -7.35
C SER A 231 -9.29 13.27 -7.05
N PRO A 232 -10.33 13.69 -6.30
CA PRO A 232 -11.52 12.87 -6.10
C PRO A 232 -12.19 12.45 -7.42
N VAL A 233 -12.77 11.25 -7.46
CA VAL A 233 -13.50 10.76 -8.65
C VAL A 233 -14.68 11.66 -9.04
N SER A 234 -15.27 12.34 -8.05
CA SER A 234 -16.39 13.27 -8.21
C SER A 234 -16.04 14.56 -8.95
N TYR A 235 -14.75 14.92 -9.07
CA TYR A 235 -14.34 16.14 -9.76
C TYR A 235 -14.52 15.96 -11.26
N ASN A 236 -15.11 16.91 -11.99
CA ASN A 236 -15.25 16.78 -13.46
C ASN A 236 -13.96 17.16 -14.19
N CYS A 237 -13.23 18.13 -13.65
CA CYS A 237 -12.01 18.70 -14.20
C CYS A 237 -10.89 18.63 -13.16
N CYS A 238 -9.65 18.65 -13.64
CA CYS A 238 -8.48 18.67 -12.77
C CYS A 238 -8.37 20.03 -12.11
N SER A 239 -8.31 20.07 -10.77
CA SER A 239 -8.16 21.32 -10.03
C SER A 239 -6.81 22.01 -10.30
N ILE A 240 -5.82 21.28 -10.82
CA ILE A 240 -4.47 21.78 -11.06
C ILE A 240 -4.26 22.29 -12.49
N CYS A 241 -4.71 21.54 -13.50
CA CYS A 241 -4.48 21.88 -14.91
C CYS A 241 -5.76 22.16 -15.72
N GLY A 242 -6.94 22.03 -15.13
CA GLY A 242 -8.23 22.25 -15.78
C GLY A 242 -8.67 21.16 -16.75
N ASN A 243 -7.77 20.27 -17.18
CA ASN A 243 -8.08 19.19 -18.11
C ASN A 243 -8.99 18.11 -17.48
N ASN A 244 -9.70 17.35 -18.30
CA ASN A 244 -10.60 16.27 -17.88
C ASN A 244 -10.12 14.87 -18.29
N ASN A 245 -8.87 14.73 -18.76
CA ASN A 245 -8.28 13.45 -19.08
C ASN A 245 -7.74 12.76 -17.81
N PHE A 246 -8.41 11.70 -17.37
CA PHE A 246 -8.11 10.99 -16.13
C PHE A 246 -8.05 9.47 -16.32
N ILE A 247 -7.23 8.83 -15.49
CA ILE A 247 -7.39 7.40 -15.16
C ILE A 247 -8.25 7.29 -13.92
N ILE A 248 -9.37 6.59 -14.04
CA ILE A 248 -10.29 6.29 -12.94
C ILE A 248 -10.09 4.85 -12.42
N PRO A 249 -10.46 4.55 -11.16
CA PRO A 249 -10.24 3.25 -10.53
C PRO A 249 -11.29 2.22 -11.01
N THR A 250 -11.09 1.69 -12.22
CA THR A 250 -11.84 0.52 -12.73
C THR A 250 -10.97 -0.72 -12.64
N ILE A 251 -11.57 -1.92 -12.63
CA ILE A 251 -10.84 -3.19 -12.55
C ILE A 251 -9.70 -3.30 -13.58
N ASN A 252 -9.89 -2.77 -14.79
CA ASN A 252 -8.91 -2.84 -15.87
C ASN A 252 -7.74 -1.85 -15.70
N ASN A 253 -8.00 -0.69 -15.09
CA ASN A 253 -7.00 0.38 -14.96
C ASN A 253 -6.39 0.43 -13.55
N PHE A 254 -6.92 -0.33 -12.60
CA PHE A 254 -6.61 -0.17 -11.19
C PHE A 254 -5.15 -0.39 -10.86
N THR A 255 -4.50 -1.40 -11.44
CA THR A 255 -3.09 -1.68 -11.14
C THR A 255 -2.15 -0.63 -11.74
N GLN A 256 -2.46 -0.13 -12.94
CA GLN A 256 -1.76 1.01 -13.54
C GLN A 256 -1.94 2.26 -12.67
N LEU A 257 -3.16 2.52 -12.19
CA LEU A 257 -3.48 3.65 -11.33
C LEU A 257 -2.73 3.57 -9.99
N HIS A 258 -2.72 2.40 -9.35
CA HIS A 258 -1.96 2.13 -8.13
C HIS A 258 -0.47 2.43 -8.33
N TYR A 259 0.12 1.96 -9.44
CA TYR A 259 1.51 2.24 -9.79
C TYR A 259 1.77 3.75 -9.98
N LEU A 260 0.90 4.46 -10.70
CA LEU A 260 1.05 5.89 -10.97
C LEU A 260 0.94 6.74 -9.71
N ARG A 261 -0.02 6.43 -8.82
CA ARG A 261 -0.16 7.13 -7.53
C ARG A 261 1.11 7.03 -6.70
N LYS A 262 1.72 5.85 -6.67
CA LYS A 262 2.92 5.59 -5.85
C LYS A 262 4.20 6.20 -6.42
N ASN A 263 4.34 6.25 -7.75
CA ASN A 263 5.63 6.53 -8.39
C ASN A 263 5.67 7.80 -9.24
N ARG A 264 4.52 8.36 -9.60
CA ARG A 264 4.42 9.48 -10.57
C ARG A 264 3.57 10.64 -10.09
N SER A 265 2.91 10.53 -8.93
CA SER A 265 2.04 11.59 -8.43
C SER A 265 2.83 12.87 -8.13
N MET A 266 2.26 14.00 -8.55
CA MET A 266 2.82 15.32 -8.29
C MET A 266 2.04 16.00 -7.17
N ILE A 267 2.79 16.53 -6.20
CA ILE A 267 2.26 17.35 -5.11
C ILE A 267 2.46 18.82 -5.49
N TYR A 268 1.38 19.58 -5.51
CA TYR A 268 1.39 21.00 -5.84
C TYR A 268 1.32 21.85 -4.59
N GLN A 269 1.81 23.08 -4.68
CA GLN A 269 1.66 24.07 -3.61
C GLN A 269 0.18 24.23 -3.26
N LYS A 270 -0.11 24.09 -1.97
CA LYS A 270 -1.40 24.26 -1.34
C LYS A 270 -1.29 25.32 -0.26
N LEU A 271 -2.20 26.29 -0.29
CA LEU A 271 -2.32 27.31 0.74
C LEU A 271 -3.31 26.83 1.81
N GLU A 272 -2.98 27.11 3.07
CA GLU A 272 -3.85 26.77 4.19
C GLU A 272 -5.05 27.73 4.25
N LEU A 273 -6.24 27.14 4.35
CA LEU A 273 -7.51 27.88 4.39
C LEU A 273 -8.25 27.62 5.71
N ASP A 274 -9.00 28.62 6.17
CA ASP A 274 -9.89 28.46 7.30
C ASP A 274 -11.15 27.64 6.92
N LYS A 275 -12.01 27.40 7.91
CA LYS A 275 -13.27 26.66 7.72
C LYS A 275 -14.24 27.29 6.71
N ASP A 276 -14.08 28.58 6.41
CA ASP A 276 -14.91 29.33 5.48
C ASP A 276 -14.21 29.49 4.09
N GLY A 277 -13.02 28.91 3.93
CA GLY A 277 -12.23 28.92 2.70
C GLY A 277 -11.35 30.16 2.51
N ARG A 278 -11.09 30.94 3.57
CA ARG A 278 -10.22 32.13 3.53
C ARG A 278 -8.77 31.75 3.81
N LEU A 279 -7.82 32.46 3.21
CA LEU A 279 -6.40 32.31 3.54
C LEU A 279 -6.14 32.50 5.04
N CYS A 280 -5.46 31.52 5.66
CA CYS A 280 -5.02 31.59 7.06
C CYS A 280 -3.75 32.41 7.25
N GLU A 281 -2.90 32.49 6.22
CA GLU A 281 -1.63 33.20 6.26
C GLU A 281 -1.79 34.69 5.89
N LYS A 282 -0.72 35.46 6.04
CA LYS A 282 -0.67 36.85 5.58
C LYS A 282 -0.99 36.96 4.08
N CYS A 283 -1.50 38.12 3.66
CA CYS A 283 -1.77 38.37 2.25
C CYS A 283 -0.51 38.12 1.39
N PRO A 284 -0.54 37.23 0.39
CA PRO A 284 0.64 36.92 -0.43
C PRO A 284 1.08 38.08 -1.34
N ILE A 285 0.26 39.13 -1.47
CA ILE A 285 0.52 40.29 -2.34
C ILE A 285 1.11 41.48 -1.58
N CYS A 286 0.58 41.78 -0.39
CA CYS A 286 0.98 42.98 0.38
C CYS A 286 1.39 42.68 1.83
N GLU A 287 1.49 41.40 2.18
CA GLU A 287 1.91 40.90 3.49
C GLU A 287 1.05 41.32 4.68
N ASN A 288 -0.17 41.82 4.43
CA ASN A 288 -1.11 42.13 5.50
C ASN A 288 -1.45 40.88 6.34
N GLU A 289 -1.14 40.93 7.63
CA GLU A 289 -1.34 39.83 8.58
C GLU A 289 -2.78 39.73 9.10
N ASN A 290 -3.55 40.82 8.99
CA ASN A 290 -4.91 40.89 9.52
C ASN A 290 -5.92 40.72 8.40
N LEU A 291 -6.17 39.48 7.96
CA LEU A 291 -7.20 39.21 6.95
C LEU A 291 -8.58 39.10 7.60
N HIS A 292 -9.52 39.92 7.13
CA HIS A 292 -10.92 39.91 7.56
C HIS A 292 -11.84 39.90 6.32
N ASP A 293 -13.07 39.44 6.47
CA ASP A 293 -14.04 39.29 5.38
C ASP A 293 -13.55 38.38 4.24
N ASN A 294 -13.90 38.68 2.98
CA ASN A 294 -13.63 37.81 1.82
C ASN A 294 -12.53 38.38 0.89
N TYR A 295 -11.85 39.45 1.30
CA TYR A 295 -10.79 40.13 0.54
C TYR A 295 -9.75 40.75 1.49
N CYS A 296 -8.57 41.08 0.98
CA CYS A 296 -7.58 41.83 1.74
C CYS A 296 -7.94 43.32 1.74
N GLN A 297 -8.12 43.92 2.92
CA GLN A 297 -8.46 45.34 3.06
C GLN A 297 -7.34 46.30 2.63
N ILE A 298 -6.10 45.82 2.48
CA ILE A 298 -4.96 46.64 2.09
C ILE A 298 -4.81 46.69 0.57
N CYS A 299 -4.85 45.55 -0.12
CA CYS A 299 -4.64 45.49 -1.58
C CYS A 299 -5.89 45.12 -2.40
N GLY A 300 -7.01 44.80 -1.74
CA GLY A 300 -8.27 44.45 -2.38
C GLY A 300 -8.35 43.03 -2.94
N ILE A 301 -7.31 42.20 -2.81
CA ILE A 301 -7.28 40.87 -3.44
C ILE A 301 -8.27 39.90 -2.80
N ASP A 302 -8.94 39.06 -3.59
CA ASP A 302 -9.75 37.96 -3.08
C ASP A 302 -8.87 36.98 -2.28
N ILE A 303 -9.24 36.74 -1.02
CA ILE A 303 -8.56 35.76 -0.13
C ILE A 303 -9.31 34.43 -0.03
N ILE A 304 -10.41 34.30 -0.76
CA ILE A 304 -11.14 33.04 -0.95
C ILE A 304 -10.94 32.62 -2.40
N ASN A 305 -10.55 31.36 -2.60
CA ASN A 305 -10.38 30.83 -3.94
C ASN A 305 -11.76 30.53 -4.57
N LYS A 306 -12.07 31.13 -5.72
CA LYS A 306 -13.38 31.06 -6.36
C LYS A 306 -13.24 30.69 -7.84
N CYS A 307 -14.29 30.13 -8.40
CA CYS A 307 -14.40 29.96 -9.84
C CYS A 307 -14.63 31.32 -10.52
N THR A 308 -13.77 31.69 -11.47
CA THR A 308 -13.93 32.95 -12.23
C THR A 308 -15.00 32.85 -13.33
N GLY A 309 -15.35 31.63 -13.76
CA GLY A 309 -16.14 31.38 -14.96
C GLY A 309 -15.36 31.55 -16.27
N ILE A 310 -14.08 31.96 -16.22
CA ILE A 310 -13.23 32.19 -17.39
C ILE A 310 -12.55 30.87 -17.79
N LYS A 311 -12.72 30.46 -19.06
CA LYS A 311 -12.10 29.26 -19.64
C LYS A 311 -11.39 29.60 -20.94
N GLU A 312 -10.39 28.81 -21.28
CA GLU A 312 -9.76 28.85 -22.60
C GLU A 312 -10.47 27.84 -23.52
N SER A 313 -10.87 28.29 -24.70
CA SER A 313 -11.43 27.43 -25.74
C SER A 313 -10.33 26.55 -26.36
N PRO A 314 -10.68 25.45 -27.05
CA PRO A 314 -9.71 24.68 -27.84
C PRO A 314 -8.95 25.51 -28.89
N SER A 315 -9.53 26.64 -29.31
CA SER A 315 -8.96 27.60 -30.26
C SER A 315 -8.15 28.72 -29.59
N GLY A 316 -7.94 28.67 -28.28
CA GLY A 316 -7.13 29.65 -27.52
C GLY A 316 -7.84 30.94 -27.14
N PHE A 317 -9.16 31.03 -27.35
CA PHE A 317 -9.94 32.21 -26.97
C PHE A 317 -10.47 32.09 -25.54
N LEU A 318 -10.41 33.18 -24.78
CA LEU A 318 -11.05 33.24 -23.47
C LEU A 318 -12.57 33.37 -23.62
N ILE A 319 -13.30 32.46 -22.97
CA ILE A 319 -14.76 32.44 -22.91
C ILE A 319 -15.17 32.61 -21.46
N THR A 320 -16.10 33.53 -21.22
CA THR A 320 -16.72 33.75 -19.92
C THR A 320 -18.05 33.01 -19.82
N GLY A 321 -18.16 32.12 -18.84
CA GLY A 321 -19.41 31.47 -18.45
C GLY A 321 -19.83 31.83 -17.03
N GLY A 322 -20.89 31.16 -16.53
CA GLY A 322 -21.32 31.31 -15.14
C GLY A 322 -20.30 30.73 -14.16
N ALA A 323 -19.91 31.53 -13.16
CA ALA A 323 -19.06 31.08 -12.07
C ALA A 323 -19.77 30.03 -11.19
N CYS A 324 -19.04 28.97 -10.81
CA CYS A 324 -19.51 28.02 -9.80
C CYS A 324 -19.49 28.70 -8.41
N LYS A 325 -20.48 28.38 -7.57
CA LYS A 325 -20.69 29.08 -6.30
C LYS A 325 -19.80 28.61 -5.15
N THR A 326 -19.33 27.36 -5.20
CA THR A 326 -18.57 26.75 -4.10
C THR A 326 -17.14 27.32 -4.07
N PRO A 327 -16.62 27.72 -2.88
CA PRO A 327 -15.20 27.97 -2.69
C PRO A 327 -14.36 26.78 -3.14
N LEU A 328 -13.18 27.08 -3.70
CA LEU A 328 -12.23 26.09 -4.19
C LEU A 328 -11.14 25.85 -3.15
N ASP A 329 -10.50 24.68 -3.24
CA ASP A 329 -9.38 24.32 -2.37
C ASP A 329 -8.17 25.25 -2.53
N GLY A 330 -7.31 25.33 -1.52
CA GLY A 330 -6.15 26.22 -1.49
C GLY A 330 -5.02 25.86 -2.45
N ASP A 331 -5.09 24.72 -3.15
CA ASP A 331 -4.21 24.32 -4.25
C ASP A 331 -4.86 24.45 -5.64
N ALA A 332 -6.17 24.72 -5.70
CA ALA A 332 -6.92 24.73 -6.94
C ALA A 332 -6.53 25.94 -7.80
N ARG A 333 -6.02 25.66 -9.00
CA ARG A 333 -5.76 26.61 -10.07
C ARG A 333 -6.93 26.70 -11.05
N TYR A 334 -7.75 25.66 -11.09
CA TYR A 334 -8.95 25.56 -11.90
C TYR A 334 -10.10 24.99 -11.08
N CYS A 335 -11.33 25.38 -11.43
CA CYS A 335 -12.55 24.88 -10.82
C CYS A 335 -12.78 23.42 -11.21
N TYR A 336 -12.83 22.53 -10.23
CA TYR A 336 -13.04 21.10 -10.45
C TYR A 336 -14.41 20.74 -11.05
N ASN A 337 -15.40 21.63 -11.00
CA ASN A 337 -16.73 21.38 -11.58
C ASN A 337 -16.81 21.71 -13.07
N CYS A 338 -16.14 22.79 -13.51
CA CYS A 338 -16.33 23.33 -14.85
C CYS A 338 -15.02 23.56 -15.63
N GLY A 339 -13.85 23.54 -14.98
CA GLY A 339 -12.55 23.76 -15.62
C GLY A 339 -12.19 25.23 -15.84
N ALA A 340 -12.97 26.19 -15.33
CA ALA A 340 -12.62 27.61 -15.37
C ALA A 340 -11.45 27.93 -14.44
N ARG A 341 -10.70 28.99 -14.74
CA ARG A 341 -9.61 29.48 -13.89
C ARG A 341 -10.12 29.82 -12.50
N ALA A 342 -9.31 29.54 -11.49
CA ALA A 342 -9.57 29.91 -10.11
C ALA A 342 -9.01 31.31 -9.82
N THR A 343 -9.60 32.05 -8.88
CA THR A 343 -9.11 33.40 -8.53
C THR A 343 -7.68 33.38 -8.02
N PHE A 344 -7.23 32.33 -7.33
CA PHE A 344 -5.84 32.24 -6.89
C PHE A 344 -4.84 32.13 -8.05
N LEU A 345 -5.22 31.44 -9.14
CA LEU A 345 -4.41 31.43 -10.37
C LEU A 345 -4.45 32.78 -11.06
N GLU A 346 -5.64 33.37 -11.21
CA GLU A 346 -5.82 34.63 -11.93
C GLU A 346 -5.09 35.80 -11.27
N ASN A 347 -5.15 35.84 -9.94
CA ASN A 347 -4.50 36.85 -9.10
C ASN A 347 -3.02 36.56 -8.86
N LYS A 348 -2.45 35.52 -9.48
CA LYS A 348 -1.06 35.08 -9.31
C LYS A 348 -0.67 34.79 -7.85
N ILE A 349 -1.65 34.41 -7.03
CA ILE A 349 -1.43 33.90 -5.67
C ILE A 349 -0.82 32.49 -5.76
N LEU A 350 -1.29 31.69 -6.73
CA LEU A 350 -0.70 30.42 -7.11
C LEU A 350 -0.12 30.51 -8.52
N PRO A 351 1.10 29.99 -8.76
CA PRO A 351 1.66 29.93 -10.10
C PRO A 351 0.91 28.91 -10.96
N ILE A 352 1.01 29.04 -12.29
CA ILE A 352 0.53 28.02 -13.22
C ILE A 352 1.27 26.70 -12.97
N TRP A 353 0.59 25.57 -13.15
CA TRP A 353 1.14 24.26 -12.82
C TRP A 353 2.40 23.87 -13.63
N LEU A 354 2.57 24.42 -14.83
CA LEU A 354 3.72 24.17 -15.72
C LEU A 354 5.04 24.72 -15.15
N GLU A 355 5.01 25.76 -14.33
CA GLU A 355 6.23 26.31 -13.71
C GLU A 355 6.82 25.34 -12.65
N ASN A 356 6.01 24.38 -12.18
CA ASN A 356 6.43 23.35 -11.22
C ASN A 356 6.85 22.04 -11.89
N HIS A 357 6.92 21.99 -13.23
CA HIS A 357 7.49 20.85 -13.94
C HIS A 357 8.99 21.09 -14.11
N PRO A 358 9.88 20.27 -13.49
CA PRO A 358 11.22 20.19 -14.02
C PRO A 358 11.05 19.75 -15.48
N SER A 359 11.56 20.57 -16.39
CA SER A 359 11.60 20.25 -17.81
C SER A 359 12.20 18.85 -17.97
N GLU A 360 11.38 17.87 -18.33
CA GLU A 360 11.88 16.66 -18.99
C GLU A 360 12.32 17.09 -20.40
N THR A 361 13.46 17.79 -20.45
CA THR A 361 14.24 18.07 -21.66
C THR A 361 15.61 17.47 -21.46
N ALA A 362 15.76 16.21 -21.86
CA ALA A 362 16.94 15.65 -22.54
C ALA A 362 16.59 14.25 -23.09
#